data_AF-A0A089HNE0-F1
#
_entry.id   AF-A0A089HNE0-F1
#
_cell.length_a   1.000
_cell.length_b   1.000
_cell.length_c   1.000
_cell.angle_alpha   90.00
_cell.angle_beta   90.00
_cell.angle_gamma   90.00
#
_symmetry.space_group_name_H-M   'P 1'
#
loop_
_entity.id
_entity.type
_entity.pdbx_description
1 polymer ?
#
loop_
_entity_poly.entity_id
_entity_poly.type
_entity_poly.pdbx_seq_one_letter_code
_entity_poly.pdbx_strand_id
1 'polypeptide(L)'
;MEEKRGKLLVIGFGPGAFEQITDRARRAIEESEVIIGYNTYVDLIRGLLTTQEIVRTGMTEEVSRAQEAVRQAYMGRTVAVISSGDAGVYGMAGLIYEVLMEKKWHPDEGVEVEVIPGISSINSCAALLGAPIMHDACTISLSDHLTPWDTIAKRVEAAAAADFVIALYNPRSGRRTRQIAETQRILLGHRSPDTPVGLVKSAYRDRQQVVLTTLADMLEHEIGMLTTVIIGNSSTVVYDGLMITPRGYQRKYTLDSEEQRLRPSERLQVAAEPWSLSAKEQAGESGEAKSAERDFLASASYSSANSSSPLEAAMEALQILEAKGIVSGGSVGSAPSAAVNPSAPTAAANPNALFEVGVAPGIANKKFTARQMALLAEIAGEQGEMEYTPHHQIILRIPGGDPERVVAELKAEKLLVFPVGDVAQIKACDFCNLEKDGSIPVAEELNRVIGGLKTPKELKIGFNGCGMACYGAVLEDIGIVYRKGAYDLFLGGKTIGRNAHPAQPAAEGIAADQIVDTVERIFREYADKAFPGERFHKFFKRVGTIAGFRHQEQPAAAVADAVCGD
;
A
#
# COMPACT_ATOMS: atom_id res chain seq x y z
N MET A 1 25.48 0.76 40.53
CA MET A 1 24.43 1.72 40.20
C MET A 1 24.32 1.69 38.70
N GLU A 2 23.16 1.37 38.16
CA GLU A 2 22.91 1.45 36.72
C GLU A 2 23.03 2.93 36.33
N GLU A 3 24.00 3.29 35.49
CA GLU A 3 24.18 4.68 35.04
C GLU A 3 22.91 5.10 34.29
N LYS A 4 22.24 6.16 34.77
CA LYS A 4 21.05 6.70 34.12
C LYS A 4 21.41 7.15 32.71
N ARG A 5 20.93 6.42 31.71
CA ARG A 5 21.06 6.76 30.30
C ARG A 5 20.29 8.06 30.02
N GLY A 6 20.95 9.06 29.46
CA GLY A 6 20.32 10.34 29.15
C GLY A 6 19.39 10.28 27.94
N LYS A 7 18.51 11.26 27.81
CA LYS A 7 17.43 11.29 26.82
C LYS A 7 17.34 12.64 26.10
N LEU A 8 17.18 12.61 24.79
CA LEU A 8 16.87 13.75 23.91
C LEU A 8 15.42 13.66 23.46
N LEU A 9 14.61 14.62 23.93
CA LEU A 9 13.23 14.82 23.52
C LEU A 9 13.20 15.95 22.49
N VAL A 10 13.08 15.64 21.21
CA VAL A 10 12.99 16.67 20.15
C VAL A 10 11.53 16.99 19.89
N ILE A 11 11.05 18.12 20.40
CA ILE A 11 9.62 18.41 20.58
C ILE A 11 9.14 19.42 19.54
N GLY A 12 8.19 19.02 18.70
CA GLY A 12 7.32 19.94 18.00
C GLY A 12 6.15 20.36 18.89
N PHE A 13 6.08 21.61 19.32
CA PHE A 13 4.98 22.09 20.18
C PHE A 13 3.80 22.67 19.39
N GLY A 14 3.80 22.59 18.06
CA GLY A 14 2.71 23.10 17.24
C GLY A 14 2.72 24.63 17.09
N PRO A 15 1.57 25.26 16.77
CA PRO A 15 1.53 26.68 16.40
C PRO A 15 1.77 27.63 17.58
N GLY A 16 1.76 27.17 18.83
CA GLY A 16 2.10 27.97 20.02
C GLY A 16 0.91 28.37 20.91
N ALA A 17 -0.33 28.09 20.51
CA ALA A 17 -1.45 28.03 21.46
C ALA A 17 -1.36 26.75 22.29
N PHE A 18 -1.62 26.85 23.60
CA PHE A 18 -1.62 25.69 24.49
C PHE A 18 -2.55 24.58 23.99
N GLU A 19 -3.78 24.91 23.60
CA GLU A 19 -4.78 23.94 23.12
C GLU A 19 -4.31 23.12 21.90
N GLN A 20 -3.34 23.64 21.14
CA GLN A 20 -2.78 23.01 19.95
C GLN A 20 -1.48 22.24 20.22
N ILE A 21 -1.05 22.16 21.49
CA ILE A 21 0.10 21.34 21.92
C ILE A 21 -0.42 19.94 22.23
N THR A 22 0.17 18.92 21.59
CA THR A 22 -0.16 17.51 21.83
C THR A 22 0.11 17.12 23.28
N ASP A 23 -0.64 16.16 23.81
CA ASP A 23 -0.46 15.67 25.17
C ASP A 23 0.96 15.10 25.38
N ARG A 24 1.50 14.38 24.38
CA ARG A 24 2.89 13.87 24.44
C ARG A 24 3.92 15.00 24.56
N ALA A 25 3.77 16.08 23.81
CA ALA A 25 4.68 17.24 23.87
C ALA A 25 4.64 17.93 25.24
N ARG A 26 3.45 18.04 25.86
CA ARG A 26 3.32 18.60 27.23
C ARG A 26 4.05 17.74 28.26
N ARG A 27 3.78 16.43 28.27
CA ARG A 27 4.45 15.49 29.18
C ARG A 27 5.97 15.48 28.99
N ALA A 28 6.43 15.62 27.74
CA ALA A 28 7.85 15.70 27.41
C ALA A 28 8.53 16.96 27.97
N ILE A 29 7.85 18.10 27.94
CA ILE A 29 8.34 19.33 28.57
C ILE A 29 8.38 19.16 30.10
N GLU A 30 7.35 18.56 30.68
CA GLU A 30 7.24 18.34 32.13
C GLU A 30 8.31 17.37 32.67
N GLU A 31 8.61 16.29 31.96
CA GLU A 31 9.61 15.28 32.38
C GLU A 31 11.07 15.72 32.14
N SER A 32 11.28 16.80 31.40
CA SER A 32 12.62 17.28 31.06
C SER A 32 13.31 17.96 32.23
N GLU A 33 14.61 17.75 32.36
CA GLU A 33 15.47 18.44 33.33
C GLU A 33 16.00 19.75 32.74
N VAL A 34 16.24 19.75 31.41
CA VAL A 34 16.76 20.90 30.66
C VAL A 34 15.88 21.18 29.45
N ILE A 35 15.47 22.44 29.27
CA ILE A 35 14.77 22.93 28.07
C ILE A 35 15.72 23.78 27.25
N ILE A 36 15.89 23.43 25.98
CA ILE A 36 16.76 24.15 25.06
C ILE A 36 15.94 24.64 23.87
N GLY A 37 15.97 25.95 23.63
CA GLY A 37 15.17 26.56 22.57
C GLY A 37 15.54 28.00 22.24
N TYR A 38 15.00 28.49 21.14
CA TYR A 38 15.07 29.90 20.79
C TYR A 38 14.22 30.74 21.76
N ASN A 39 14.68 31.95 22.10
CA ASN A 39 14.02 32.86 23.06
C ASN A 39 12.50 32.95 22.90
N THR A 40 12.02 33.22 21.69
CA THR A 40 10.58 33.39 21.47
C THR A 40 9.79 32.09 21.64
N TYR A 41 10.40 30.93 21.41
CA TYR A 41 9.74 29.63 21.58
C TYR A 41 9.62 29.27 23.05
N VAL A 42 10.68 29.53 23.83
CA VAL A 42 10.66 29.39 25.28
C VAL A 42 9.57 30.29 25.89
N ASP A 43 9.41 31.50 25.38
CA ASP A 43 8.38 32.42 25.88
C ASP A 43 6.94 31.93 25.56
N LEU A 44 6.72 31.25 24.42
CA LEU A 44 5.42 30.68 24.07
C LEU A 44 5.00 29.53 24.99
N ILE A 45 5.96 28.70 25.42
CA ILE A 45 5.68 27.57 26.30
C ILE A 45 5.84 27.90 27.79
N ARG A 46 6.07 29.17 28.15
CA ARG A 46 6.42 29.59 29.52
C ARG A 46 5.43 29.08 30.58
N GLY A 47 4.15 28.99 30.25
CA GLY A 47 3.11 28.46 31.14
C GLY A 47 3.23 26.97 31.48
N LEU A 48 4.06 26.21 30.75
CA LEU A 48 4.36 24.79 31.01
C LEU A 48 5.69 24.59 31.72
N LEU A 49 6.49 25.65 31.87
CA LEU A 49 7.78 25.59 32.52
C LEU A 49 7.60 25.73 34.02
N THR A 50 8.30 24.88 34.76
CA THR A 50 8.30 24.82 36.23
C THR A 50 9.72 24.97 36.75
N THR A 51 10.41 23.86 36.99
CA THR A 51 11.72 23.81 37.66
C THR A 51 12.88 23.54 36.70
N GLN A 52 12.62 23.41 35.40
CA GLN A 52 13.64 23.01 34.42
C GLN A 52 14.73 24.07 34.26
N GLU A 53 15.96 23.62 34.00
CA GLU A 53 17.05 24.50 33.56
C GLU A 53 16.76 24.97 32.12
N ILE A 54 16.81 26.28 31.87
CA ILE A 54 16.48 26.84 30.55
C ILE A 54 17.75 27.33 29.85
N VAL A 55 18.11 26.70 28.74
CA VAL A 55 19.18 27.15 27.85
C VAL A 55 18.57 27.90 26.66
N ARG A 56 18.74 29.22 26.69
CA ARG A 56 18.25 30.14 25.66
C ARG A 56 19.36 30.43 24.65
N THR A 57 19.09 30.27 23.36
CA THR A 57 20.05 30.65 22.29
C THR A 57 19.44 31.64 21.29
N GLY A 58 20.30 32.31 20.53
CA GLY A 58 19.91 33.20 19.44
C GLY A 58 19.35 32.47 18.21
N MET A 59 18.83 33.23 17.24
CA MET A 59 18.21 32.66 16.02
C MET A 59 19.22 31.97 15.08
N THR A 60 20.49 32.39 15.09
CA THR A 60 21.54 31.87 14.18
C THR A 60 22.45 30.83 14.85
N GLU A 61 22.07 30.31 16.01
CA GLU A 61 22.88 29.42 16.84
C GLU A 61 22.29 28.00 16.89
N GLU A 62 21.68 27.55 15.78
CA GLU A 62 21.03 26.24 15.70
C GLU A 62 22.03 25.11 15.93
N VAL A 63 23.24 25.21 15.36
CA VAL A 63 24.31 24.22 15.55
C VAL A 63 24.76 24.16 17.01
N SER A 64 25.01 25.31 17.63
CA SER A 64 25.37 25.39 19.05
C SER A 64 24.27 24.83 19.95
N ARG A 65 23.00 25.08 19.61
CA ARG A 65 21.84 24.52 20.30
C ARG A 65 21.83 23.00 20.24
N ALA A 66 22.04 22.43 19.07
CA ALA A 66 22.07 20.99 18.87
C ALA A 66 23.25 20.33 19.59
N GLN A 67 24.45 20.92 19.49
CA GLN A 67 25.65 20.45 20.18
C GLN A 67 25.47 20.46 21.70
N GLU A 68 24.91 21.53 22.25
CA GLU A 68 24.65 21.66 23.69
C GLU A 68 23.60 20.64 24.17
N ALA A 69 22.52 20.44 23.41
CA ALA A 69 21.51 19.43 23.74
C ALA A 69 22.13 18.04 23.82
N VAL A 70 22.87 17.65 22.78
CA VAL A 70 23.55 16.36 22.72
C VAL A 70 24.54 16.22 23.88
N ARG A 71 25.34 17.25 24.17
CA ARG A 71 26.28 17.26 25.29
C ARG A 71 25.60 17.00 26.63
N GLN A 72 24.49 17.69 26.92
CA GLN A 72 23.72 17.56 28.16
C GLN A 72 23.08 16.17 28.28
N ALA A 73 22.58 15.60 27.17
CA ALA A 73 22.04 14.25 27.16
C ALA A 73 23.13 13.19 27.44
N TYR A 74 24.34 13.35 26.90
CA TYR A 74 25.48 12.47 27.22
C TYR A 74 25.95 12.60 28.69
N MET A 75 25.53 13.63 29.42
CA MET A 75 25.73 13.74 30.86
C MET A 75 24.64 13.01 31.68
N GLY A 76 23.78 12.22 31.03
CA GLY A 76 22.72 11.45 31.68
C GLY A 76 21.42 12.22 31.95
N ARG A 77 21.30 13.45 31.44
CA ARG A 77 20.11 14.30 31.65
C ARG A 77 19.01 14.03 30.64
N THR A 78 17.79 14.34 31.03
CA THR A 78 16.61 14.41 30.14
C THR A 78 16.51 15.81 29.55
N VAL A 79 16.69 15.95 28.24
CA VAL A 79 16.84 17.23 27.56
C VAL A 79 15.75 17.39 26.50
N ALA A 80 14.93 18.43 26.62
CA ALA A 80 13.99 18.83 25.58
C ALA A 80 14.60 19.87 24.64
N VAL A 81 14.56 19.59 23.35
CA VAL A 81 14.88 20.52 22.28
C VAL A 81 13.58 20.94 21.60
N ILE A 82 13.13 22.17 21.86
CA ILE A 82 11.80 22.63 21.43
C ILE A 82 11.85 23.31 20.05
N SER A 83 10.86 23.00 19.22
CA SER A 83 10.64 23.57 17.89
C SER A 83 9.18 23.99 17.73
N SER A 84 8.94 25.17 17.17
CA SER A 84 7.58 25.58 16.77
C SER A 84 7.12 24.73 15.60
N GLY A 85 5.82 24.43 15.55
CA GLY A 85 5.27 23.52 14.55
C GLY A 85 5.68 22.08 14.84
N ASP A 86 6.21 21.42 13.81
CA ASP A 86 6.77 20.07 13.92
C ASP A 86 8.30 20.12 13.93
N ALA A 87 8.95 19.30 14.76
CA ALA A 87 10.42 19.29 14.86
C ALA A 87 11.13 18.74 13.60
N GLY A 88 10.45 17.93 12.79
CA GLY A 88 10.94 17.39 11.54
C GLY A 88 10.74 18.33 10.34
N VAL A 89 9.84 19.31 10.43
CA VAL A 89 9.55 20.25 9.32
C VAL A 89 10.30 21.55 9.51
N TYR A 90 11.48 21.65 8.90
CA TYR A 90 12.39 22.81 9.03
C TYR A 90 12.75 23.14 10.50
N GLY A 91 12.70 22.14 11.38
CA GLY A 91 12.97 22.25 12.81
C GLY A 91 14.30 21.60 13.21
N MET A 92 14.44 21.31 14.52
CA MET A 92 15.71 20.84 15.10
C MET A 92 16.02 19.35 14.90
N ALA A 93 15.06 18.52 14.49
CA ALA A 93 15.26 17.06 14.47
C ALA A 93 16.39 16.63 13.53
N GLY A 94 16.41 17.16 12.30
CA GLY A 94 17.45 16.86 11.32
C GLY A 94 18.85 17.21 11.85
N LEU A 95 19.02 18.42 12.37
CA LEU A 95 20.30 18.89 12.90
C LEU A 95 20.75 18.11 14.15
N ILE A 96 19.82 17.69 15.01
CA ILE A 96 20.14 16.81 16.15
C ILE A 96 20.72 15.49 15.66
N TYR A 97 20.08 14.86 14.66
CA TYR A 97 20.60 13.63 14.07
C TYR A 97 21.96 13.83 13.39
N GLU A 98 22.18 14.94 12.66
CA GLU A 98 23.48 15.25 12.06
C GLU A 98 24.60 15.32 13.13
N VAL A 99 24.35 16.00 14.25
CA VAL A 99 25.31 16.07 15.37
C VAL A 99 25.54 14.70 16.02
N LEU A 100 24.50 13.87 16.15
CA LEU A 100 24.62 12.50 16.67
C LEU A 100 25.40 11.59 15.72
N MET A 101 25.21 11.72 14.41
CA MET A 101 25.93 10.99 13.37
C MET A 101 27.44 11.29 13.41
N GLU A 102 27.81 12.56 13.56
CA GLU A 102 29.22 12.98 13.75
C GLU A 102 29.85 12.34 15.01
N LYS A 103 29.02 12.05 16.04
CA LYS A 103 29.45 11.34 17.25
C LYS A 103 29.40 9.81 17.13
N LYS A 104 29.08 9.27 15.94
CA LYS A 104 28.91 7.83 15.70
C LYS A 104 27.89 7.19 16.66
N TRP A 105 26.83 7.94 16.96
CA TRP A 105 25.76 7.47 17.83
C TRP A 105 25.00 6.29 17.20
N HIS A 106 24.63 5.31 18.04
CA HIS A 106 23.77 4.20 17.70
C HIS A 106 22.54 4.18 18.62
N PRO A 107 21.32 3.89 18.10
CA PRO A 107 20.09 3.86 18.89
C PRO A 107 20.15 2.94 20.11
N ASP A 108 20.83 1.79 20.00
CA ASP A 108 20.84 0.77 21.06
C ASP A 108 21.81 1.08 22.21
N GLU A 109 22.85 1.87 21.95
CA GLU A 109 23.98 2.06 22.88
C GLU A 109 24.16 3.53 23.34
N GLY A 110 23.70 4.51 22.55
CA GLY A 110 23.94 5.94 22.79
C GLY A 110 22.87 6.63 23.67
N VAL A 111 22.71 7.95 23.61
CA VAL A 111 21.57 8.61 24.29
C VAL A 111 20.23 8.15 23.70
N GLU A 112 19.18 8.04 24.50
CA GLU A 112 17.84 7.78 23.97
C GLU A 112 17.36 9.02 23.19
N VAL A 113 16.77 8.83 22.01
CA VAL A 113 16.29 9.95 21.17
C VAL A 113 14.85 9.70 20.79
N GLU A 114 13.98 10.65 21.10
CA GLU A 114 12.57 10.60 20.76
C GLU A 114 12.17 11.89 20.03
N VAL A 115 11.64 11.76 18.82
CA VAL A 115 11.06 12.88 18.07
C VAL A 115 9.56 12.90 18.35
N ILE A 116 9.09 14.00 18.94
CA ILE A 116 7.70 14.18 19.32
C ILE A 116 7.02 15.09 18.31
N PRO A 117 5.96 14.61 17.63
CA PRO A 117 5.34 15.36 16.55
C PRO A 117 4.52 16.55 17.07
N GLY A 118 4.47 17.59 16.26
CA GLY A 118 3.66 18.78 16.50
C GLY A 118 2.85 19.20 15.27
N ILE A 119 1.80 20.01 15.49
CA ILE A 119 0.98 20.52 14.39
C ILE A 119 1.78 21.55 13.59
N SER A 120 2.23 21.19 12.40
CA SER A 120 3.05 22.07 11.55
C SER A 120 2.26 23.28 11.00
N SER A 121 2.98 24.30 10.53
CA SER A 121 2.37 25.54 10.01
C SER A 121 1.40 25.29 8.87
N ILE A 122 1.67 24.33 7.98
CA ILE A 122 0.77 23.96 6.87
C ILE A 122 -0.62 23.56 7.38
N ASN A 123 -0.71 22.67 8.38
CA ASN A 123 -2.00 22.21 8.91
C ASN A 123 -2.70 23.28 9.74
N SER A 124 -1.95 23.96 10.62
CA SER A 124 -2.52 25.01 11.47
C SER A 124 -3.04 26.19 10.66
N CYS A 125 -2.30 26.63 9.63
CA CYS A 125 -2.76 27.71 8.76
C CYS A 125 -3.91 27.26 7.85
N ALA A 126 -3.88 26.03 7.34
CA ALA A 126 -4.98 25.50 6.52
C ALA A 126 -6.30 25.46 7.29
N ALA A 127 -6.29 25.05 8.57
CA ALA A 127 -7.49 25.01 9.41
C ALA A 127 -8.12 26.40 9.63
N LEU A 128 -7.32 27.47 9.59
CA LEU A 128 -7.81 28.86 9.68
C LEU A 128 -8.33 29.40 8.34
N LEU A 129 -7.98 28.76 7.22
CA LEU A 129 -8.39 29.16 5.87
C LEU A 129 -9.58 28.36 5.34
N GLY A 130 -9.83 27.15 5.87
CA GLY A 130 -10.85 26.22 5.39
C GLY A 130 -10.26 24.83 5.17
N ALA A 131 -10.25 24.36 3.91
CA ALA A 131 -9.69 23.07 3.52
C ALA A 131 -8.76 23.16 2.28
N PRO A 132 -7.73 24.03 2.30
CA PRO A 132 -6.89 24.25 1.11
C PRO A 132 -5.94 23.09 0.80
N ILE A 133 -5.65 22.19 1.74
CA ILE A 133 -4.67 21.10 1.59
C ILE A 133 -5.31 19.70 1.50
N MET A 134 -6.58 19.63 1.10
CA MET A 134 -7.31 18.35 0.98
C MET A 134 -6.78 17.47 -0.17
N HIS A 135 -6.19 18.08 -1.19
CA HIS A 135 -5.49 17.40 -2.27
C HIS A 135 -3.97 17.43 -2.04
N ASP A 136 -3.23 16.73 -2.88
CA ASP A 136 -1.77 16.68 -2.87
C ASP A 136 -1.15 18.08 -2.69
N ALA A 137 -0.31 18.20 -1.66
CA ALA A 137 0.31 19.44 -1.24
C ALA A 137 1.80 19.23 -0.94
N CYS A 138 2.59 20.28 -1.10
CA CYS A 138 4.00 20.29 -0.74
C CYS A 138 4.36 21.51 0.11
N THR A 139 5.37 21.34 0.98
CA THR A 139 5.97 22.44 1.73
C THR A 139 7.30 22.85 1.10
N ILE A 140 7.52 24.16 0.90
CA ILE A 140 8.78 24.69 0.37
C ILE A 140 9.25 25.84 1.26
N SER A 141 10.47 25.76 1.77
CA SER A 141 11.13 26.88 2.45
C SER A 141 11.78 27.80 1.44
N LEU A 142 11.52 29.11 1.53
CA LEU A 142 12.19 30.15 0.72
C LEU A 142 13.49 30.66 1.36
N SER A 143 13.97 30.00 2.41
CA SER A 143 15.27 30.33 3.02
C SER A 143 16.41 29.75 2.20
N ASP A 144 17.22 30.63 1.63
CA ASP A 144 18.42 30.31 0.85
C ASP A 144 19.71 30.24 1.69
N HIS A 145 19.59 30.25 3.03
CA HIS A 145 20.74 30.25 3.93
C HIS A 145 21.63 28.99 3.79
N LEU A 146 21.00 27.83 3.64
CA LEU A 146 21.67 26.52 3.50
C LEU A 146 21.35 25.83 2.17
N THR A 147 20.50 26.43 1.33
CA THR A 147 20.06 25.85 0.06
C THR A 147 20.15 26.90 -1.03
N PRO A 148 20.91 26.69 -2.11
CA PRO A 148 21.01 27.66 -3.20
C PRO A 148 19.64 28.00 -3.79
N TRP A 149 19.43 29.29 -4.13
CA TRP A 149 18.18 29.79 -4.69
C TRP A 149 17.72 28.99 -5.91
N ASP A 150 18.62 28.65 -6.84
CA ASP A 150 18.28 27.91 -8.06
C ASP A 150 17.65 26.53 -7.76
N THR A 151 18.06 25.89 -6.66
CA THR A 151 17.46 24.64 -6.20
C THR A 151 16.04 24.87 -5.66
N ILE A 152 15.84 25.96 -4.91
CA ILE A 152 14.52 26.33 -4.39
C ILE A 152 13.57 26.69 -5.55
N ALA A 153 14.03 27.52 -6.49
CA ALA A 153 13.27 27.90 -7.69
C ALA A 153 12.87 26.67 -8.50
N LYS A 154 13.78 25.70 -8.71
CA LYS A 154 13.47 24.43 -9.38
C LYS A 154 12.39 23.62 -8.64
N ARG A 155 12.38 23.62 -7.31
CA ARG A 155 11.34 22.95 -6.50
C ARG A 155 9.98 23.64 -6.65
N VAL A 156 9.97 24.97 -6.65
CA VAL A 156 8.75 25.77 -6.86
C VAL A 156 8.19 25.48 -8.26
N GLU A 157 9.02 25.56 -9.29
CA GLU A 157 8.66 25.27 -10.68
C GLU A 157 8.09 23.85 -10.82
N ALA A 158 8.74 22.84 -10.24
CA ALA A 158 8.27 21.46 -10.29
C ALA A 158 6.92 21.28 -9.58
N ALA A 159 6.73 21.90 -8.41
CA ALA A 159 5.45 21.88 -7.70
C ALA A 159 4.35 22.64 -8.46
N ALA A 160 4.72 23.69 -9.18
CA ALA A 160 3.83 24.44 -10.07
C ALA A 160 3.34 23.56 -11.21
N ALA A 161 4.27 22.94 -11.94
CA ALA A 161 4.01 22.08 -13.09
C ALA A 161 3.23 20.80 -12.74
N ALA A 162 3.43 20.27 -11.52
CA ALA A 162 2.67 19.13 -11.01
C ALA A 162 1.34 19.51 -10.35
N ASP A 163 0.96 20.80 -10.38
CA ASP A 163 -0.31 21.33 -9.82
C ASP A 163 -0.55 20.99 -8.33
N PHE A 164 0.52 20.98 -7.52
CA PHE A 164 0.38 20.80 -6.07
C PHE A 164 -0.15 22.05 -5.38
N VAL A 165 -0.88 21.89 -4.28
CA VAL A 165 -1.05 23.00 -3.33
C VAL A 165 0.31 23.28 -2.68
N ILE A 166 0.71 24.55 -2.58
CA ILE A 166 2.06 24.91 -2.11
C ILE A 166 1.95 25.70 -0.80
N ALA A 167 2.55 25.17 0.27
CA ALA A 167 2.73 25.90 1.52
C ALA A 167 4.18 26.43 1.63
N LEU A 168 4.34 27.75 1.56
CA LEU A 168 5.64 28.40 1.66
C LEU A 168 5.99 28.70 3.11
N TYR A 169 7.16 28.21 3.52
CA TYR A 169 7.80 28.49 4.80
C TYR A 169 8.90 29.52 4.62
N ASN A 170 9.16 30.28 5.69
CA ASN A 170 10.19 31.32 5.70
C ASN A 170 10.07 32.29 4.51
N PRO A 171 8.86 32.75 4.12
CA PRO A 171 8.63 33.35 2.81
C PRO A 171 9.37 34.68 2.63
N ARG A 172 9.57 35.44 3.72
CA ARG A 172 10.24 36.72 3.71
C ARG A 172 10.95 37.00 5.03
N SER A 173 12.07 37.73 4.98
CA SER A 173 12.73 38.31 6.15
C SER A 173 13.23 39.71 5.81
N GLY A 174 13.82 40.42 6.80
CA GLY A 174 14.40 41.75 6.54
C GLY A 174 15.51 41.74 5.48
N ARG A 175 16.21 40.61 5.31
CA ARG A 175 17.26 40.42 4.29
C ARG A 175 16.77 39.70 3.04
N ARG A 176 15.78 38.80 3.17
CA ARG A 176 15.22 38.00 2.08
C ARG A 176 13.89 38.58 1.62
N THR A 177 13.94 39.49 0.65
CA THR A 177 12.76 40.20 0.14
C THR A 177 12.39 39.82 -1.29
N ARG A 178 13.33 39.26 -2.06
CA ARG A 178 13.16 38.97 -3.49
C ARG A 178 12.53 37.59 -3.75
N GLN A 179 12.82 36.62 -2.90
CA GLN A 179 12.47 35.21 -3.09
C GLN A 179 10.96 35.03 -3.29
N ILE A 180 10.12 35.64 -2.44
CA ILE A 180 8.66 35.54 -2.56
C ILE A 180 8.13 36.13 -3.88
N ALA A 181 8.75 37.20 -4.39
CA ALA A 181 8.35 37.82 -5.65
C ALA A 181 8.79 36.99 -6.87
N GLU A 182 9.97 36.39 -6.81
CA GLU A 182 10.41 35.43 -7.84
C GLU A 182 9.55 34.17 -7.83
N THR A 183 9.19 33.64 -6.65
CA THR A 183 8.25 32.52 -6.50
C THR A 183 6.90 32.85 -7.12
N GLN A 184 6.34 34.04 -6.86
CA GLN A 184 5.10 34.48 -7.50
C GLN A 184 5.23 34.48 -9.03
N ARG A 185 6.32 35.06 -9.57
CA ARG A 185 6.57 35.10 -11.03
C ARG A 185 6.63 33.71 -11.64
N ILE A 186 7.34 32.79 -10.99
CA ILE A 186 7.43 31.39 -11.41
C ILE A 186 6.02 30.78 -11.48
N LEU A 187 5.23 30.92 -10.42
CA LEU A 187 3.89 30.34 -10.33
C LEU A 187 2.91 30.93 -11.35
N LEU A 188 3.00 32.23 -11.65
CA LEU A 188 2.20 32.88 -12.69
C LEU A 188 2.48 32.33 -14.11
N GLY A 189 3.63 31.66 -14.32
CA GLY A 189 3.91 30.94 -15.56
C GLY A 189 3.10 29.65 -15.74
N HIS A 190 2.56 29.10 -14.65
CA HIS A 190 1.85 27.80 -14.64
C HIS A 190 0.38 27.90 -14.22
N ARG A 191 0.01 28.95 -13.49
CA ARG A 191 -1.30 29.08 -12.83
C ARG A 191 -1.99 30.37 -13.21
N SER A 192 -3.32 30.38 -13.08
CA SER A 192 -4.12 31.60 -13.25
C SER A 192 -3.67 32.67 -12.24
N PRO A 193 -3.60 33.96 -12.62
CA PRO A 193 -3.43 35.05 -11.67
C PRO A 193 -4.48 35.07 -10.56
N ASP A 194 -5.69 34.58 -10.84
CA ASP A 194 -6.82 34.51 -9.89
C ASP A 194 -6.73 33.33 -8.91
N THR A 195 -5.67 32.50 -8.99
CA THR A 195 -5.50 31.33 -8.11
C THR A 195 -5.55 31.77 -6.64
N PRO A 196 -6.41 31.18 -5.79
CA PRO A 196 -6.53 31.59 -4.40
C PRO A 196 -5.22 31.44 -3.61
N VAL A 197 -4.91 32.45 -2.79
CA VAL A 197 -3.76 32.47 -1.87
C VAL A 197 -4.22 32.86 -0.48
N GLY A 198 -3.86 32.06 0.52
CA GLY A 198 -4.04 32.35 1.93
C GLY A 198 -2.73 32.80 2.58
N LEU A 199 -2.74 33.94 3.25
CA LEU A 199 -1.64 34.45 4.06
C LEU A 199 -2.04 34.38 5.52
N VAL A 200 -1.35 33.54 6.29
CA VAL A 200 -1.63 33.37 7.72
C VAL A 200 -0.41 33.77 8.53
N LYS A 201 -0.53 34.85 9.27
CA LYS A 201 0.51 35.38 10.16
C LYS A 201 0.20 34.96 11.59
N SER A 202 1.19 34.38 12.29
CA SER A 202 1.09 34.06 13.72
C SER A 202 -0.16 33.25 14.10
N ALA A 203 -0.43 32.18 13.34
CA ALA A 203 -1.55 31.27 13.58
C ALA A 203 -1.64 30.83 15.05
N TYR A 204 -2.84 30.92 15.62
CA TYR A 204 -3.18 30.59 17.00
C TYR A 204 -2.36 31.37 18.06
N ARG A 205 -1.92 32.59 17.76
CA ARG A 205 -1.25 33.50 18.70
C ARG A 205 -1.93 34.86 18.71
N ASP A 206 -1.60 35.71 19.68
CA ASP A 206 -2.26 37.02 19.88
C ASP A 206 -2.26 37.94 18.66
N ARG A 207 -1.25 37.83 17.78
CA ARG A 207 -1.15 38.62 16.53
C ARG A 207 -1.60 37.85 15.29
N GLN A 208 -2.53 36.91 15.45
CA GLN A 208 -3.08 36.14 14.34
C GLN A 208 -3.72 37.09 13.31
N GLN A 209 -3.33 36.93 12.05
CA GLN A 209 -3.97 37.60 10.93
C GLN A 209 -4.12 36.61 9.78
N VAL A 210 -5.33 36.55 9.22
CA VAL A 210 -5.68 35.69 8.08
C VAL A 210 -6.12 36.61 6.95
N VAL A 211 -5.49 36.47 5.79
CA VAL A 211 -5.83 37.20 4.57
C VAL A 211 -6.04 36.20 3.45
N LEU A 212 -7.18 36.30 2.77
CA LEU A 212 -7.42 35.63 1.49
C LEU A 212 -7.24 36.64 0.37
N THR A 213 -6.47 36.24 -0.63
CA THR A 213 -6.08 37.06 -1.78
C THR A 213 -5.85 36.15 -2.99
N THR A 214 -5.33 36.70 -4.07
CA THR A 214 -5.03 35.98 -5.31
C THR A 214 -3.52 35.82 -5.50
N LEU A 215 -3.11 34.97 -6.44
CA LEU A 215 -1.72 34.85 -6.82
C LEU A 215 -1.17 36.16 -7.41
N ALA A 216 -2.00 36.94 -8.10
CA ALA A 216 -1.63 38.27 -8.61
C ALA A 216 -1.34 39.27 -7.48
N ASP A 217 -2.23 39.29 -6.46
CA ASP A 217 -2.28 40.38 -5.48
C ASP A 217 -1.57 40.05 -4.16
N MET A 218 -1.07 38.82 -3.99
CA MET A 218 -0.48 38.36 -2.73
C MET A 218 0.67 39.24 -2.20
N LEU A 219 1.40 39.94 -3.08
CA LEU A 219 2.50 40.83 -2.70
C LEU A 219 2.05 42.21 -2.21
N GLU A 220 0.79 42.58 -2.39
CA GLU A 220 0.21 43.82 -1.87
C GLU A 220 -0.03 43.75 -0.35
N HIS A 221 0.01 42.54 0.21
CA HIS A 221 -0.20 42.28 1.63
C HIS A 221 1.12 42.07 2.39
N GLU A 222 1.06 42.24 3.71
CA GLU A 222 2.23 42.05 4.57
C GLU A 222 2.60 40.57 4.68
N ILE A 223 3.71 40.18 4.07
CA ILE A 223 4.31 38.85 4.23
C ILE A 223 5.60 38.99 5.04
N GLY A 224 5.66 38.39 6.23
CA GLY A 224 6.81 38.43 7.11
C GLY A 224 7.36 37.05 7.46
N MET A 225 8.32 37.01 8.39
CA MET A 225 8.94 35.76 8.86
C MET A 225 7.95 34.83 9.60
N LEU A 226 6.90 35.41 10.21
CA LEU A 226 5.86 34.67 10.93
C LEU A 226 4.64 34.36 10.07
N THR A 227 4.73 34.58 8.75
CA THR A 227 3.66 34.30 7.79
C THR A 227 3.92 32.96 7.12
N THR A 228 2.90 32.13 7.01
CA THR A 228 2.84 30.99 6.09
C THR A 228 1.93 31.37 4.94
N VAL A 229 2.38 31.11 3.71
CA VAL A 229 1.60 31.36 2.49
C VAL A 229 1.12 30.02 1.96
N ILE A 230 -0.19 29.85 1.78
CA ILE A 230 -0.78 28.68 1.13
C ILE A 230 -1.31 29.10 -0.23
N ILE A 231 -0.78 28.51 -1.30
CA ILE A 231 -1.15 28.81 -2.68
C ILE A 231 -1.94 27.61 -3.21
N GLY A 232 -3.18 27.87 -3.61
CA GLY A 232 -4.07 26.87 -4.18
C GLY A 232 -3.54 26.31 -5.49
N ASN A 233 -4.05 25.15 -5.88
CA ASN A 233 -3.84 24.57 -7.20
C ASN A 233 -4.96 24.98 -8.18
N SER A 234 -4.94 24.44 -9.40
CA SER A 234 -5.93 24.76 -10.45
C SER A 234 -7.39 24.50 -10.08
N SER A 235 -7.64 23.63 -9.10
CA SER A 235 -8.99 23.28 -8.62
C SER A 235 -9.44 24.08 -7.39
N THR A 236 -8.54 24.86 -6.79
CA THR A 236 -8.82 25.56 -5.54
C THR A 236 -9.76 26.73 -5.77
N VAL A 237 -10.77 26.86 -4.92
CA VAL A 237 -11.76 27.94 -4.96
C VAL A 237 -11.90 28.62 -3.60
N VAL A 238 -12.45 29.84 -3.61
CA VAL A 238 -12.92 30.51 -2.39
C VAL A 238 -14.45 30.47 -2.38
N TYR A 239 -15.03 29.96 -1.30
CA TYR A 239 -16.47 29.93 -1.06
C TYR A 239 -16.76 30.54 0.30
N ASP A 240 -17.51 31.64 0.34
CA ASP A 240 -17.89 32.35 1.57
C ASP A 240 -16.71 32.64 2.52
N GLY A 241 -15.60 33.12 1.96
CA GLY A 241 -14.39 33.41 2.74
C GLY A 241 -13.62 32.17 3.21
N LEU A 242 -13.94 30.98 2.70
CA LEU A 242 -13.20 29.74 2.95
C LEU A 242 -12.47 29.29 1.68
N MET A 243 -11.18 29.01 1.80
CA MET A 243 -10.35 28.44 0.74
C MET A 243 -10.50 26.91 0.76
N ILE A 244 -10.95 26.35 -0.36
CA ILE A 244 -11.31 24.93 -0.47
C ILE A 244 -10.64 24.35 -1.71
N THR A 245 -9.90 23.26 -1.52
CA THR A 245 -9.38 22.45 -2.63
C THR A 245 -10.21 21.18 -2.72
N PRO A 246 -11.11 21.03 -3.71
CA PRO A 246 -11.98 19.87 -3.79
C PRO A 246 -11.19 18.57 -4.00
N ARG A 247 -11.58 17.50 -3.31
CA ARG A 247 -11.02 16.15 -3.56
C ARG A 247 -11.51 15.52 -4.87
N GLY A 248 -12.56 16.07 -5.48
CA GLY A 248 -13.15 15.59 -6.73
C GLY A 248 -14.42 14.74 -6.58
N TYR A 249 -15.03 14.69 -5.39
CA TYR A 249 -16.26 13.90 -5.15
C TYR A 249 -17.40 14.22 -6.12
N GLN A 250 -17.60 15.49 -6.49
CA GLN A 250 -18.67 15.93 -7.38
C GLN A 250 -18.68 15.24 -8.76
N ARG A 251 -17.57 14.62 -9.18
CA ARG A 251 -17.50 13.84 -10.42
C ARG A 251 -18.29 12.53 -10.35
N LYS A 252 -18.48 11.99 -9.15
CA LYS A 252 -19.13 10.70 -8.88
C LYS A 252 -20.38 10.82 -8.02
N TYR A 253 -20.50 11.92 -7.27
CA TYR A 253 -21.52 12.11 -6.26
C TYR A 253 -22.26 13.42 -6.47
N THR A 254 -23.58 13.37 -6.26
CA THR A 254 -24.43 14.54 -6.07
C THR A 254 -24.49 14.80 -4.57
N LEU A 255 -23.79 15.83 -4.10
CA LEU A 255 -23.53 16.04 -2.66
C LEU A 255 -24.78 16.45 -1.86
N ASP A 256 -25.83 16.89 -2.54
CA ASP A 256 -27.10 17.35 -1.98
C ASP A 256 -28.25 16.34 -2.13
N SER A 257 -27.95 15.09 -2.52
CA SER A 257 -28.95 14.03 -2.71
C SER A 257 -28.54 12.75 -2.00
N GLU A 258 -29.48 12.07 -1.34
CA GLU A 258 -29.27 10.71 -0.81
C GLU A 258 -29.22 9.68 -1.94
N GLU A 259 -30.08 9.86 -2.96
CA GLU A 259 -30.05 9.04 -4.17
C GLU A 259 -28.99 9.54 -5.15
N GLN A 260 -27.99 8.70 -5.40
CA GLN A 260 -26.85 9.03 -6.25
C GLN A 260 -27.13 8.62 -7.69
N ARG A 261 -26.88 9.55 -8.64
CA ARG A 261 -27.09 9.32 -10.07
C ARG A 261 -26.40 8.07 -10.62
N LEU A 262 -25.21 7.75 -10.10
CA LEU A 262 -24.43 6.58 -10.50
C LEU A 262 -24.52 5.48 -9.44
N ARG A 263 -24.81 4.25 -9.86
CA ARG A 263 -24.69 3.05 -9.02
C ARG A 263 -23.22 2.79 -8.68
N PRO A 264 -22.90 2.07 -7.58
CA PRO A 264 -21.51 1.83 -7.20
C PRO A 264 -20.63 1.24 -8.31
N SER A 265 -21.17 0.33 -9.13
CA SER A 265 -20.46 -0.27 -10.27
C SER A 265 -20.19 0.72 -11.42
N GLU A 266 -21.03 1.75 -11.58
CA GLU A 266 -20.90 2.76 -12.63
C GLU A 266 -19.87 3.84 -12.25
N ARG A 267 -19.66 4.07 -10.95
CA ARG A 267 -18.65 5.01 -10.43
C ARG A 267 -17.20 4.55 -10.64
N LEU A 268 -17.01 3.28 -10.99
CA LEU A 268 -15.72 2.64 -11.29
C LEU A 268 -15.46 2.50 -12.80
N GLN A 269 -16.40 2.97 -13.63
CA GLN A 269 -16.20 2.97 -15.08
C GLN A 269 -15.20 4.06 -15.48
N VAL A 270 -14.42 3.77 -16.53
CA VAL A 270 -13.42 4.68 -17.10
C VAL A 270 -13.99 6.07 -17.42
N ALA A 271 -15.24 6.16 -17.89
CA ALA A 271 -15.89 7.45 -18.16
C ALA A 271 -16.10 8.32 -16.90
N ALA A 272 -16.27 7.70 -15.73
CA ALA A 272 -16.39 8.38 -14.44
C ALA A 272 -15.04 8.56 -13.73
N GLU A 273 -13.99 7.87 -14.20
CA GLU A 273 -12.60 7.95 -13.72
C GLU A 273 -11.59 8.14 -14.86
N PRO A 274 -11.69 9.19 -15.69
CA PRO A 274 -10.79 9.39 -16.83
C PRO A 274 -9.31 9.54 -16.46
N TRP A 275 -9.00 9.71 -15.18
CA TRP A 275 -7.64 9.77 -14.63
C TRP A 275 -7.12 8.41 -14.12
N SER A 276 -7.94 7.35 -14.14
CA SER A 276 -7.47 6.01 -13.75
C SER A 276 -6.36 5.54 -14.69
N LEU A 277 -5.43 4.74 -14.17
CA LEU A 277 -4.34 4.20 -14.99
C LEU A 277 -4.91 3.37 -16.16
N SER A 278 -5.98 2.60 -15.91
CA SER A 278 -6.72 1.85 -16.92
C SER A 278 -7.37 2.73 -18.00
N ALA A 279 -7.83 3.93 -17.66
CA ALA A 279 -8.35 4.89 -18.64
C ALA A 279 -7.24 5.39 -19.59
N LYS A 280 -6.02 5.59 -19.06
CA LYS A 280 -4.86 6.03 -19.84
C LYS A 280 -4.31 4.92 -20.72
N GLU A 281 -4.35 3.67 -20.28
CA GLU A 281 -3.98 2.49 -21.09
C GLU A 281 -4.94 2.34 -22.29
N GLN A 282 -6.25 2.48 -22.07
CA GLN A 282 -7.25 2.48 -23.16
C GLN A 282 -7.10 3.67 -24.12
N ALA A 283 -6.63 4.83 -23.63
CA ALA A 283 -6.33 5.98 -24.47
C ALA A 283 -5.01 5.83 -25.25
N GLY A 284 -3.98 5.19 -24.67
CA GLY A 284 -2.69 4.90 -25.30
C GLY A 284 -2.80 3.95 -26.49
N GLU A 285 -3.70 2.96 -26.43
CA GLU A 285 -4.04 2.08 -27.57
C GLU A 285 -4.84 2.78 -28.69
N SER A 286 -5.19 4.05 -28.52
CA SER A 286 -5.95 4.83 -29.50
C SER A 286 -5.15 5.94 -30.20
N GLY A 287 -3.88 6.14 -29.81
CA GLY A 287 -3.10 7.32 -30.16
C GLY A 287 -2.32 7.30 -31.49
N GLU A 288 -1.88 6.15 -32.00
CA GLU A 288 -0.95 6.15 -33.17
C GLU A 288 -1.25 5.13 -34.29
N ALA A 289 -2.32 4.33 -34.21
CA ALA A 289 -2.63 3.35 -35.26
C ALA A 289 -4.06 3.42 -35.83
N LYS A 290 -4.95 4.28 -35.31
CA LYS A 290 -6.40 4.26 -35.65
C LYS A 290 -6.86 5.36 -36.60
N SER A 291 -5.97 5.96 -37.39
CA SER A 291 -6.35 6.91 -38.45
C SER A 291 -6.55 6.26 -39.83
N ALA A 292 -6.12 5.01 -40.04
CA ALA A 292 -6.25 4.33 -41.33
C ALA A 292 -7.47 3.37 -41.43
N GLU A 293 -8.02 2.90 -40.31
CA GLU A 293 -9.08 1.88 -40.31
C GLU A 293 -10.51 2.45 -40.17
N ARG A 294 -10.67 3.74 -39.83
CA ARG A 294 -11.99 4.36 -39.63
C ARG A 294 -12.72 4.74 -40.93
N ASP A 295 -12.01 4.84 -42.05
CA ASP A 295 -12.64 5.18 -43.35
C ASP A 295 -13.27 3.98 -44.07
N PHE A 296 -13.04 2.74 -43.59
CA PHE A 296 -13.59 1.54 -44.24
C PHE A 296 -14.93 1.06 -43.65
N LEU A 297 -15.31 1.53 -42.45
CA LEU A 297 -16.53 1.08 -41.74
C LEU A 297 -17.71 2.06 -41.82
N ALA A 298 -17.53 3.22 -42.47
CA ALA A 298 -18.58 4.23 -42.62
C ALA A 298 -19.54 3.99 -43.81
N SER A 299 -19.36 2.93 -44.60
CA SER A 299 -20.16 2.67 -45.82
C SER A 299 -21.19 1.54 -45.71
N ALA A 300 -21.35 0.91 -44.54
CA ALA A 300 -22.37 -0.13 -44.34
C ALA A 300 -23.43 0.32 -43.33
N SER A 301 -24.22 1.31 -43.72
CA SER A 301 -25.49 1.62 -43.06
C SER A 301 -26.56 0.66 -43.57
N TYR A 302 -27.15 -0.15 -42.70
CA TYR A 302 -28.48 -0.73 -42.94
C TYR A 302 -29.35 -0.74 -41.66
N SER A 303 -30.36 0.13 -41.75
CA SER A 303 -31.73 0.08 -41.25
C SER A 303 -32.13 -1.05 -40.29
N SER A 304 -32.68 -0.63 -39.15
CA SER A 304 -33.59 -1.41 -38.31
C SER A 304 -34.79 -1.96 -39.11
N ALA A 305 -35.08 -3.26 -38.97
CA ALA A 305 -36.41 -3.86 -38.78
C ALA A 305 -36.45 -5.31 -39.33
N ASN A 306 -36.41 -6.31 -38.44
CA ASN A 306 -37.40 -7.39 -38.35
C ASN A 306 -36.95 -8.45 -37.35
N SER A 307 -37.89 -8.92 -36.55
CA SER A 307 -37.72 -9.97 -35.56
C SER A 307 -37.43 -11.32 -36.22
N SER A 308 -36.21 -11.82 -36.11
CA SER A 308 -35.89 -13.23 -36.30
C SER A 308 -35.47 -13.83 -34.96
N SER A 309 -35.86 -15.06 -34.69
CA SER A 309 -35.52 -15.73 -33.43
C SER A 309 -34.00 -15.98 -33.36
N PRO A 310 -33.40 -16.09 -32.16
CA PRO A 310 -31.96 -16.31 -32.00
C PRO A 310 -31.44 -17.52 -32.79
N LEU A 311 -32.29 -18.51 -33.05
CA LEU A 311 -31.96 -19.68 -33.85
C LEU A 311 -31.79 -19.36 -35.34
N GLU A 312 -32.66 -18.51 -35.90
CA GLU A 312 -32.58 -18.13 -37.32
C GLU A 312 -31.36 -17.26 -37.58
N ALA A 313 -31.07 -16.31 -36.69
CA ALA A 313 -29.86 -15.49 -36.77
C ALA A 313 -28.58 -16.35 -36.65
N ALA A 314 -28.61 -17.39 -35.82
CA ALA A 314 -27.49 -18.32 -35.68
C ALA A 314 -27.31 -19.21 -36.92
N MET A 315 -28.39 -19.67 -37.54
CA MET A 315 -28.35 -20.47 -38.77
C MET A 315 -27.92 -19.65 -39.99
N GLU A 316 -28.34 -18.39 -40.07
CA GLU A 316 -27.92 -17.46 -41.12
C GLU A 316 -26.42 -17.12 -40.99
N ALA A 317 -25.95 -16.90 -39.76
CA ALA A 317 -24.52 -16.75 -39.48
C ALA A 317 -23.73 -18.01 -39.87
N LEU A 318 -24.25 -19.22 -39.59
CA LEU A 318 -23.61 -20.47 -39.97
C LEU A 318 -23.49 -20.62 -41.50
N GLN A 319 -24.55 -20.30 -42.25
CA GLN A 319 -24.53 -20.32 -43.72
C GLN A 319 -23.55 -19.29 -44.31
N ILE A 320 -23.44 -18.10 -43.70
CA ILE A 320 -22.47 -17.08 -44.12
C ILE A 320 -21.04 -17.58 -43.88
N LEU A 321 -20.80 -18.30 -42.79
CA LEU A 321 -19.49 -18.85 -42.46
C LEU A 321 -19.13 -20.06 -43.36
N GLU A 322 -20.10 -20.90 -43.71
CA GLU A 322 -19.93 -21.98 -44.70
C GLU A 322 -19.66 -21.44 -46.10
N ALA A 323 -20.39 -20.40 -46.54
CA ALA A 323 -20.18 -19.75 -47.84
C ALA A 323 -18.81 -19.05 -47.94
N LYS A 324 -18.28 -18.58 -46.80
CA LYS A 324 -16.92 -18.04 -46.70
C LYS A 324 -15.84 -19.11 -46.52
N GLY A 325 -16.22 -20.40 -46.51
CA GLY A 325 -15.30 -21.52 -46.35
C GLY A 325 -14.61 -21.58 -44.98
N ILE A 326 -15.12 -20.84 -43.99
CA ILE A 326 -14.57 -20.76 -42.64
C ILE A 326 -14.95 -22.01 -41.84
N VAL A 327 -16.08 -22.64 -42.18
CA VAL A 327 -16.54 -23.89 -41.59
C VAL A 327 -16.91 -24.84 -42.73
N SER A 328 -16.37 -26.06 -42.72
CA SER A 328 -16.82 -27.12 -43.61
C SER A 328 -17.90 -27.94 -42.90
N GLY A 329 -19.08 -28.04 -43.51
CA GLY A 329 -20.23 -28.76 -42.97
C GLY A 329 -19.90 -30.23 -42.69
N GLY A 330 -19.75 -30.58 -41.41
CA GLY A 330 -19.62 -31.96 -40.94
C GLY A 330 -20.93 -32.41 -40.30
N SER A 331 -21.61 -33.35 -40.94
CA SER A 331 -22.83 -33.98 -40.42
C SER A 331 -22.54 -34.79 -39.16
N VAL A 332 -23.46 -34.70 -38.19
CA VAL A 332 -23.44 -35.49 -36.96
C VAL A 332 -23.82 -36.94 -37.31
N GLY A 333 -22.85 -37.85 -37.31
CA GLY A 333 -23.07 -39.27 -37.58
C GLY A 333 -21.97 -40.17 -37.01
N SER A 334 -22.35 -40.93 -35.96
CA SER A 334 -21.78 -42.21 -35.48
C SER A 334 -20.26 -42.43 -35.44
N ALA A 335 -19.74 -42.67 -34.22
CA ALA A 335 -18.44 -43.31 -33.99
C ALA A 335 -18.28 -44.62 -34.79
N PRO A 336 -17.06 -44.95 -35.27
CA PRO A 336 -16.25 -45.88 -34.47
C PRO A 336 -14.71 -45.77 -34.61
N SER A 337 -14.05 -46.42 -33.64
CA SER A 337 -12.79 -47.19 -33.72
C SER A 337 -11.45 -46.46 -33.83
N ALA A 338 -10.63 -46.71 -32.81
CA ALA A 338 -9.21 -46.40 -32.71
C ALA A 338 -8.37 -46.99 -33.85
N ALA A 339 -7.38 -46.21 -34.29
CA ALA A 339 -6.12 -46.69 -34.84
C ALA A 339 -5.02 -45.69 -34.43
N VAL A 340 -4.14 -46.13 -33.53
CA VAL A 340 -2.91 -45.44 -33.15
C VAL A 340 -1.94 -45.58 -34.32
N ASN A 341 -1.37 -44.45 -34.78
CA ASN A 341 -0.11 -44.47 -35.53
C ASN A 341 0.82 -43.36 -35.00
N PRO A 342 2.05 -43.69 -34.57
CA PRO A 342 2.92 -42.78 -33.84
C PRO A 342 3.97 -42.17 -34.78
N SER A 343 3.71 -40.99 -35.34
CA SER A 343 4.76 -40.13 -35.91
C SER A 343 4.15 -38.89 -36.57
N ALA A 344 3.99 -37.80 -35.82
CA ALA A 344 3.92 -36.44 -36.36
C ALA A 344 4.14 -35.43 -35.21
N PRO A 345 4.79 -34.29 -35.48
CA PRO A 345 5.48 -33.46 -34.50
C PRO A 345 4.52 -32.73 -33.56
N THR A 346 5.05 -32.39 -32.39
CA THR A 346 4.48 -31.58 -31.31
C THR A 346 3.52 -30.51 -31.82
N ALA A 347 2.29 -30.55 -31.30
CA ALA A 347 1.24 -29.60 -31.59
C ALA A 347 1.73 -28.16 -31.36
N ALA A 348 1.67 -27.35 -32.41
CA ALA A 348 1.93 -25.92 -32.32
C ALA A 348 0.97 -25.30 -31.29
N ALA A 349 1.55 -24.62 -30.30
CA ALA A 349 0.82 -23.95 -29.24
C ALA A 349 -0.18 -22.94 -29.82
N ASN A 350 -1.40 -22.97 -29.30
CA ASN A 350 -2.45 -22.01 -29.64
C ASN A 350 -1.95 -20.59 -29.26
N PRO A 351 -1.77 -19.65 -30.20
CA PRO A 351 -1.13 -18.36 -29.94
C PRO A 351 -1.90 -17.44 -28.99
N ASN A 352 -3.13 -17.81 -28.60
CA ASN A 352 -3.94 -17.10 -27.60
C ASN A 352 -4.02 -17.81 -26.23
N ALA A 353 -3.26 -18.88 -25.98
CA ALA A 353 -3.29 -19.57 -24.71
C ALA A 353 -2.45 -18.83 -23.65
N LEU A 354 -3.08 -18.40 -22.56
CA LEU A 354 -2.39 -17.89 -21.37
C LEU A 354 -1.88 -19.07 -20.55
N PHE A 355 -0.58 -19.13 -20.31
CA PHE A 355 0.03 -20.12 -19.43
C PHE A 355 0.23 -19.54 -18.03
N GLU A 356 -0.30 -20.21 -17.00
CA GLU A 356 -0.15 -19.80 -15.60
C GLU A 356 0.68 -20.81 -14.80
N VAL A 357 1.63 -20.32 -14.01
CA VAL A 357 2.47 -21.18 -13.17
C VAL A 357 2.85 -20.49 -11.87
N GLY A 358 2.69 -21.19 -10.75
CA GLY A 358 3.14 -20.74 -9.42
C GLY A 358 4.61 -21.07 -9.19
N VAL A 359 5.36 -20.13 -8.62
CA VAL A 359 6.81 -20.25 -8.42
C VAL A 359 7.21 -19.81 -7.00
N ALA A 360 8.07 -20.61 -6.34
CA ALA A 360 8.66 -20.24 -5.05
C ALA A 360 10.14 -20.68 -4.96
N PRO A 361 10.99 -20.01 -4.14
CA PRO A 361 12.38 -20.41 -3.95
C PRO A 361 12.52 -21.57 -2.94
N GLY A 362 11.43 -21.97 -2.29
CA GLY A 362 11.34 -23.10 -1.38
C GLY A 362 10.02 -23.12 -0.61
N ILE A 363 9.75 -24.23 0.10
CA ILE A 363 8.58 -24.36 0.97
C ILE A 363 8.76 -23.54 2.25
N ALA A 364 9.94 -23.65 2.89
CA ALA A 364 10.33 -22.89 4.08
C ALA A 364 11.36 -21.78 3.78
N ASN A 365 11.61 -21.46 2.50
CA ASN A 365 12.47 -20.35 2.08
C ASN A 365 11.67 -19.43 1.15
N LYS A 366 11.47 -18.15 1.52
CA LYS A 366 10.80 -17.15 0.66
C LYS A 366 11.74 -16.05 0.17
N LYS A 367 13.05 -16.27 0.25
CA LYS A 367 14.06 -15.34 -0.27
C LYS A 367 14.46 -15.75 -1.69
N PHE A 368 14.19 -14.87 -2.66
CA PHE A 368 14.66 -15.02 -4.03
C PHE A 368 16.05 -14.41 -4.18
N THR A 369 16.93 -15.07 -4.93
CA THR A 369 18.20 -14.47 -5.36
C THR A 369 17.97 -13.47 -6.50
N ALA A 370 18.91 -12.53 -6.71
CA ALA A 370 18.84 -11.59 -7.83
C ALA A 370 18.77 -12.32 -9.20
N ARG A 371 19.49 -13.45 -9.34
CA ARG A 371 19.45 -14.30 -10.54
C ARG A 371 18.06 -14.90 -10.76
N GLN A 372 17.43 -15.43 -9.71
CA GLN A 372 16.07 -15.97 -9.80
C GLN A 372 15.05 -14.88 -10.15
N MET A 373 15.15 -13.70 -9.54
CA MET A 373 14.26 -12.58 -9.87
C MET A 373 14.42 -12.11 -11.32
N ALA A 374 15.65 -12.05 -11.83
CA ALA A 374 15.92 -11.72 -13.22
C ALA A 374 15.33 -12.77 -14.18
N LEU A 375 15.50 -14.06 -13.88
CA LEU A 375 14.90 -15.13 -14.67
C LEU A 375 13.37 -15.03 -14.70
N LEU A 376 12.72 -14.76 -13.57
CA LEU A 376 11.26 -14.62 -13.52
C LEU A 376 10.77 -13.46 -14.41
N ALA A 377 11.48 -12.33 -14.38
CA ALA A 377 11.16 -11.18 -15.24
C ALA A 377 11.39 -11.49 -16.73
N GLU A 378 12.47 -12.20 -17.06
CA GLU A 378 12.76 -12.62 -18.44
C GLU A 378 11.69 -13.59 -18.99
N ILE A 379 11.28 -14.56 -18.16
CA ILE A 379 10.24 -15.54 -18.51
C ILE A 379 8.87 -14.86 -18.67
N ALA A 380 8.52 -13.89 -17.83
CA ALA A 380 7.28 -13.14 -17.95
C ALA A 380 7.29 -12.26 -19.23
N GLY A 381 8.42 -11.61 -19.50
CA GLY A 381 8.57 -10.67 -20.62
C GLY A 381 7.68 -9.43 -20.49
N GLU A 382 7.67 -8.61 -21.54
CA GLU A 382 6.94 -7.33 -21.56
C GLU A 382 5.41 -7.48 -21.60
N GLN A 383 4.91 -8.67 -21.98
CA GLN A 383 3.48 -8.95 -22.16
C GLN A 383 2.92 -9.88 -21.07
N GLY A 384 3.77 -10.43 -20.20
CA GLY A 384 3.36 -11.29 -19.11
C GLY A 384 3.22 -10.56 -17.78
N GLU A 385 2.68 -11.25 -16.78
CA GLU A 385 2.44 -10.71 -15.45
C GLU A 385 3.13 -11.54 -14.37
N MET A 386 3.52 -10.87 -13.28
CA MET A 386 4.04 -11.47 -12.06
C MET A 386 3.19 -11.02 -10.87
N GLU A 387 2.45 -11.94 -10.25
CA GLU A 387 1.61 -11.66 -9.08
C GLU A 387 2.21 -12.29 -7.81
N TYR A 388 2.54 -11.48 -6.81
CA TYR A 388 2.91 -11.98 -5.49
C TYR A 388 1.67 -12.28 -4.65
N THR A 389 1.57 -13.51 -4.14
CA THR A 389 0.36 -13.99 -3.46
C THR A 389 0.52 -14.03 -1.93
N PRO A 390 -0.59 -14.01 -1.16
CA PRO A 390 -0.57 -14.23 0.30
C PRO A 390 -0.01 -15.59 0.76
N HIS A 391 0.19 -16.52 -0.18
CA HIS A 391 0.83 -17.82 0.02
C HIS A 391 2.35 -17.78 -0.16
N HIS A 392 2.92 -16.59 -0.37
CA HIS A 392 4.35 -16.35 -0.57
C HIS A 392 4.93 -17.10 -1.78
N GLN A 393 4.16 -17.15 -2.87
CA GLN A 393 4.59 -17.59 -4.19
C GLN A 393 4.31 -16.49 -5.21
N ILE A 394 5.06 -16.49 -6.30
CA ILE A 394 4.83 -15.63 -7.48
C ILE A 394 4.07 -16.46 -8.51
N ILE A 395 2.92 -15.97 -8.97
CA ILE A 395 2.22 -16.55 -10.14
C ILE A 395 2.71 -15.81 -11.37
N LEU A 396 3.26 -16.55 -12.34
CA LEU A 396 3.60 -16.05 -13.67
C LEU A 396 2.43 -16.30 -14.61
N ARG A 397 2.01 -15.28 -15.36
CA ARG A 397 1.03 -15.40 -16.44
C ARG A 397 1.70 -15.02 -17.75
N ILE A 398 1.85 -15.98 -18.66
CA ILE A 398 2.70 -15.84 -19.86
C ILE A 398 1.84 -16.09 -21.11
N PRO A 399 1.57 -15.06 -21.93
CA PRO A 399 0.83 -15.22 -23.18
C PRO A 399 1.64 -16.03 -24.21
N GLY A 400 1.07 -17.10 -24.76
CA GLY A 400 1.71 -17.90 -25.81
C GLY A 400 3.01 -18.61 -25.38
N GLY A 401 3.27 -18.72 -24.07
CA GLY A 401 4.46 -19.36 -23.54
C GLY A 401 4.49 -20.87 -23.78
N ASP A 402 5.68 -21.42 -24.02
CA ASP A 402 5.92 -22.87 -24.06
C ASP A 402 6.02 -23.42 -22.63
N PRO A 403 5.00 -24.16 -22.13
CA PRO A 403 4.99 -24.62 -20.74
C PRO A 403 6.17 -25.51 -20.37
N GLU A 404 6.62 -26.37 -21.29
CA GLU A 404 7.69 -27.33 -21.02
C GLU A 404 9.03 -26.61 -20.85
N ARG A 405 9.30 -25.65 -21.75
CA ARG A 405 10.48 -24.81 -21.67
C ARG A 405 10.51 -23.98 -20.39
N VAL A 406 9.41 -23.28 -20.08
CA VAL A 406 9.32 -22.41 -18.90
C VAL A 406 9.54 -23.22 -17.61
N VAL A 407 8.88 -24.37 -17.48
CA VAL A 407 9.05 -25.23 -16.29
C VAL A 407 10.48 -25.75 -16.18
N ALA A 408 11.14 -26.08 -17.29
CA ALA A 408 12.53 -26.54 -17.28
C ALA A 408 13.51 -25.45 -16.83
N GLU A 409 13.36 -24.21 -17.33
CA GLU A 409 14.20 -23.07 -16.96
C GLU A 409 14.06 -22.73 -15.47
N LEU A 410 12.82 -22.69 -14.96
CA LEU A 410 12.55 -22.43 -13.53
C LEU A 410 13.19 -23.49 -12.63
N LYS A 411 13.05 -24.78 -12.98
CA LYS A 411 13.64 -25.88 -12.20
C LYS A 411 15.16 -25.87 -12.26
N ALA A 412 15.77 -25.43 -13.36
CA ALA A 412 17.23 -25.32 -13.48
C ALA A 412 17.81 -24.32 -12.47
N GLU A 413 17.06 -23.26 -12.13
CA GLU A 413 17.40 -22.30 -11.05
C GLU A 413 16.93 -22.72 -9.66
N LYS A 414 16.61 -24.01 -9.48
CA LYS A 414 16.16 -24.60 -8.21
C LYS A 414 14.89 -23.96 -7.64
N LEU A 415 14.05 -23.39 -8.49
CA LEU A 415 12.73 -22.91 -8.09
C LEU A 415 11.74 -24.07 -8.03
N LEU A 416 10.88 -24.05 -7.01
CA LEU A 416 9.71 -24.91 -6.96
C LEU A 416 8.64 -24.37 -7.89
N VAL A 417 7.98 -25.28 -8.60
CA VAL A 417 7.00 -24.97 -9.63
C VAL A 417 5.69 -25.68 -9.29
N PHE A 418 4.60 -24.93 -9.25
CA PHE A 418 3.28 -25.40 -8.84
C PHE A 418 2.23 -25.10 -9.93
N PRO A 419 1.30 -26.02 -10.19
CA PRO A 419 0.13 -25.72 -10.99
C PRO A 419 -0.76 -24.69 -10.27
N VAL A 420 -1.38 -23.79 -11.04
CA VAL A 420 -2.38 -22.85 -10.53
C VAL A 420 -3.77 -23.46 -10.65
N GLY A 421 -4.62 -23.24 -9.64
CA GLY A 421 -6.02 -23.67 -9.65
C GLY A 421 -6.39 -24.60 -8.50
N ASP A 422 -7.27 -25.56 -8.77
CA ASP A 422 -7.84 -26.46 -7.77
C ASP A 422 -6.86 -27.60 -7.41
N VAL A 423 -5.78 -27.24 -6.72
CA VAL A 423 -4.72 -28.13 -6.27
C VAL A 423 -4.41 -27.95 -4.78
N ALA A 424 -3.69 -28.90 -4.19
CA ALA A 424 -3.18 -28.76 -2.82
C ALA A 424 -1.95 -27.83 -2.79
N GLN A 425 -2.02 -26.77 -1.98
CA GLN A 425 -0.97 -25.78 -1.81
C GLN A 425 -0.46 -25.76 -0.38
N ILE A 426 0.86 -25.83 -0.22
CA ILE A 426 1.51 -25.91 1.10
C ILE A 426 2.31 -24.62 1.35
N LYS A 427 2.02 -23.98 2.49
CA LYS A 427 2.67 -22.76 2.96
C LYS A 427 3.38 -23.04 4.28
N ALA A 428 4.69 -22.88 4.34
CA ALA A 428 5.48 -23.01 5.58
C ALA A 428 6.16 -21.69 5.96
N CYS A 429 6.44 -21.53 7.27
CA CYS A 429 7.12 -20.36 7.81
C CYS A 429 8.61 -20.28 7.42
N ASP A 430 9.12 -19.05 7.28
CA ASP A 430 10.50 -18.77 6.84
C ASP A 430 11.21 -17.63 7.62
N PHE A 431 10.51 -16.99 8.57
CA PHE A 431 10.83 -15.62 9.00
C PHE A 431 11.70 -15.52 10.27
N CYS A 432 11.91 -16.61 11.01
CA CYS A 432 12.48 -16.54 12.36
C CYS A 432 13.84 -17.23 12.48
N ASN A 433 14.85 -16.50 12.95
CA ASN A 433 16.18 -17.01 13.33
C ASN A 433 16.14 -17.91 14.61
N LEU A 434 14.96 -18.15 15.20
CA LEU A 434 14.77 -19.07 16.33
C LEU A 434 14.52 -20.51 15.84
N GLU A 435 15.34 -20.96 14.88
CA GLU A 435 15.16 -22.23 14.18
C GLU A 435 14.88 -23.40 15.13
N LYS A 436 13.80 -24.10 14.82
CA LYS A 436 13.77 -25.56 14.96
C LYS A 436 13.74 -26.15 13.56
N ASP A 437 14.92 -26.23 12.93
CA ASP A 437 15.15 -26.89 11.64
C ASP A 437 14.51 -28.28 11.54
N GLY A 438 14.34 -28.95 12.69
CA GLY A 438 13.72 -30.28 12.75
C GLY A 438 12.31 -30.38 12.17
N SER A 439 11.61 -29.26 11.90
CA SER A 439 10.27 -29.28 11.27
C SER A 439 10.28 -29.06 9.76
N ILE A 440 11.36 -28.50 9.19
CA ILE A 440 11.45 -28.21 7.75
C ILE A 440 11.37 -29.49 6.90
N PRO A 441 12.08 -30.59 7.22
CA PRO A 441 12.00 -31.82 6.43
C PRO A 441 10.58 -32.38 6.32
N VAL A 442 9.74 -32.20 7.35
CA VAL A 442 8.33 -32.64 7.33
C VAL A 442 7.49 -31.78 6.38
N ALA A 443 7.72 -30.46 6.35
CA ALA A 443 7.03 -29.59 5.40
C ALA A 443 7.42 -29.88 3.95
N GLU A 444 8.71 -30.15 3.71
CA GLU A 444 9.22 -30.55 2.39
C GLU A 444 8.68 -31.92 1.96
N GLU A 445 8.62 -32.88 2.88
CA GLU A 445 8.03 -34.19 2.65
C GLU A 445 6.55 -34.09 2.28
N LEU A 446 5.76 -33.34 3.05
CA LEU A 446 4.36 -33.07 2.74
C LEU A 446 4.20 -32.49 1.33
N ASN A 447 5.04 -31.53 0.95
CA ASN A 447 4.99 -30.95 -0.38
C ASN A 447 5.34 -31.96 -1.47
N ARG A 448 6.27 -32.88 -1.21
CA ARG A 448 6.61 -33.95 -2.15
C ARG A 448 5.46 -34.94 -2.34
N VAL A 449 4.75 -35.29 -1.27
CA VAL A 449 3.69 -36.32 -1.31
C VAL A 449 2.40 -35.78 -1.91
N ILE A 450 1.97 -34.57 -1.53
CA ILE A 450 0.65 -34.04 -1.92
C ILE A 450 0.68 -32.68 -2.62
N GLY A 451 1.79 -31.95 -2.61
CA GLY A 451 1.89 -30.62 -3.20
C GLY A 451 1.60 -30.60 -4.70
N GLY A 452 0.69 -29.73 -5.14
CA GLY A 452 0.30 -29.60 -6.55
C GLY A 452 -0.62 -30.70 -7.08
N LEU A 453 -0.99 -31.69 -6.27
CA LEU A 453 -1.98 -32.69 -6.69
C LEU A 453 -3.38 -32.06 -6.83
N LYS A 454 -4.14 -32.53 -7.82
CA LYS A 454 -5.48 -32.03 -8.12
C LYS A 454 -6.44 -32.33 -6.97
N THR A 455 -7.30 -31.36 -6.68
CA THR A 455 -8.35 -31.43 -5.66
C THR A 455 -9.69 -30.97 -6.24
N PRO A 456 -10.83 -31.33 -5.62
CA PRO A 456 -12.14 -30.86 -6.07
C PRO A 456 -12.32 -29.33 -6.01
N LYS A 457 -11.62 -28.68 -5.08
CA LYS A 457 -11.47 -27.23 -4.96
C LYS A 457 -10.17 -26.94 -4.21
N GLU A 458 -9.51 -25.81 -4.53
CA GLU A 458 -8.26 -25.35 -3.89
C GLU A 458 -8.19 -25.71 -2.40
N LEU A 459 -7.15 -26.47 -2.03
CA LEU A 459 -6.90 -26.95 -0.67
C LEU A 459 -5.66 -26.28 -0.11
N LYS A 460 -5.82 -25.49 0.96
CA LYS A 460 -4.73 -24.73 1.57
C LYS A 460 -4.22 -25.42 2.82
N ILE A 461 -2.91 -25.67 2.87
CA ILE A 461 -2.24 -26.34 3.97
C ILE A 461 -1.21 -25.39 4.57
N GLY A 462 -1.46 -24.97 5.82
CA GLY A 462 -0.56 -24.10 6.56
C GLY A 462 0.33 -24.90 7.50
N PHE A 463 1.63 -24.63 7.47
CA PHE A 463 2.63 -25.28 8.31
C PHE A 463 3.43 -24.25 9.12
N ASN A 464 3.41 -24.41 10.43
CA ASN A 464 4.13 -23.55 11.36
C ASN A 464 5.20 -24.36 12.11
N GLY A 465 6.46 -23.95 11.98
CA GLY A 465 7.61 -24.58 12.63
C GLY A 465 7.78 -24.26 14.12
N CYS A 466 6.85 -23.53 14.74
CA CYS A 466 6.84 -23.29 16.17
C CYS A 466 5.43 -22.99 16.70
N GLY A 467 5.27 -23.08 18.02
CA GLY A 467 3.98 -22.87 18.70
C GLY A 467 3.44 -21.44 18.65
N MET A 468 4.18 -20.46 18.11
CA MET A 468 3.67 -19.10 17.94
C MET A 468 2.64 -18.98 16.81
N ALA A 469 2.63 -19.92 15.87
CA ALA A 469 1.68 -19.99 14.76
C ALA A 469 1.55 -18.69 13.92
N CYS A 470 2.59 -17.84 13.86
CA CYS A 470 2.56 -16.52 13.22
C CYS A 470 2.25 -16.52 11.71
N TYR A 471 2.28 -17.69 11.07
CA TYR A 471 2.06 -17.85 9.62
C TYR A 471 0.61 -18.19 9.28
N GLY A 472 -0.26 -18.28 10.29
CA GLY A 472 -1.69 -18.46 10.13
C GLY A 472 -2.14 -19.89 9.88
N ALA A 473 -1.33 -20.92 10.20
CA ALA A 473 -1.71 -22.32 9.95
C ALA A 473 -3.09 -22.69 10.53
N VAL A 474 -3.44 -22.15 11.70
CA VAL A 474 -4.73 -22.38 12.36
C VAL A 474 -5.94 -21.76 11.64
N LEU A 475 -5.74 -21.04 10.55
CA LEU A 475 -6.80 -20.43 9.74
C LEU A 475 -7.03 -21.14 8.39
N GLU A 476 -6.11 -22.03 7.99
CA GLU A 476 -6.14 -22.72 6.69
C GLU A 476 -7.04 -23.98 6.71
N ASP A 477 -7.30 -24.57 5.54
CA ASP A 477 -8.13 -25.78 5.44
C ASP A 477 -7.53 -26.94 6.26
N ILE A 478 -6.20 -27.10 6.23
CA ILE A 478 -5.42 -28.00 7.09
C ILE A 478 -4.28 -27.20 7.73
N GLY A 479 -4.30 -27.10 9.05
CA GLY A 479 -3.28 -26.40 9.83
C GLY A 479 -2.37 -27.36 10.60
N ILE A 480 -1.07 -27.15 10.53
CA ILE A 480 -0.06 -27.96 11.22
C ILE A 480 0.84 -27.02 12.03
N VAL A 481 0.96 -27.26 13.33
CA VAL A 481 1.78 -26.44 14.24
C VAL A 481 2.76 -27.33 14.99
N TYR A 482 4.06 -27.09 14.80
CA TYR A 482 5.12 -27.80 15.51
C TYR A 482 5.32 -27.21 16.91
N ARG A 483 5.18 -28.04 17.94
CA ARG A 483 5.33 -27.64 19.34
C ARG A 483 5.88 -28.80 20.16
N LYS A 484 6.88 -28.51 21.01
CA LYS A 484 7.47 -29.48 21.97
C LYS A 484 7.91 -30.82 21.34
N GLY A 485 8.38 -30.84 20.09
CA GLY A 485 8.87 -32.06 19.44
C GLY A 485 7.80 -32.87 18.70
N ALA A 486 6.57 -32.37 18.64
CA ALA A 486 5.43 -33.01 17.99
C ALA A 486 4.57 -31.98 17.24
N TYR A 487 3.53 -32.45 16.55
CA TYR A 487 2.68 -31.67 15.67
C TYR A 487 1.24 -31.63 16.16
N ASP A 488 0.70 -30.42 16.27
CA ASP A 488 -0.71 -30.17 16.52
C ASP A 488 -1.42 -29.95 15.18
N LEU A 489 -2.56 -30.61 14.96
CA LEU A 489 -3.33 -30.64 13.72
C LEU A 489 -4.67 -29.91 13.89
N PHE A 490 -4.98 -29.04 12.94
CA PHE A 490 -6.21 -28.26 12.88
C PHE A 490 -6.88 -28.47 11.52
N LEU A 491 -8.22 -28.52 11.48
CA LEU A 491 -8.97 -28.83 10.25
C LEU A 491 -10.14 -27.88 10.03
N GLY A 492 -10.41 -27.54 8.76
CA GLY A 492 -11.64 -26.87 8.34
C GLY A 492 -11.63 -25.35 8.48
N GLY A 493 -10.48 -24.69 8.43
CA GLY A 493 -10.40 -23.23 8.48
C GLY A 493 -10.93 -22.57 7.22
N LYS A 494 -11.35 -21.30 7.35
CA LYS A 494 -11.75 -20.45 6.24
C LYS A 494 -11.18 -19.05 6.44
N THR A 495 -10.22 -18.69 5.59
CA THR A 495 -9.47 -17.43 5.68
C THR A 495 -10.21 -16.19 5.18
N ILE A 496 -11.18 -16.32 4.26
CA ILE A 496 -11.82 -15.18 3.58
C ILE A 496 -13.35 -15.28 3.53
N GLY A 497 -14.02 -14.13 3.58
CA GLY A 497 -15.48 -13.98 3.42
C GLY A 497 -16.23 -13.74 4.74
N ARG A 498 -17.52 -13.37 4.65
CA ARG A 498 -18.38 -12.99 5.79
C ARG A 498 -18.47 -14.04 6.91
N ASN A 499 -18.26 -15.31 6.57
CA ASN A 499 -18.26 -16.44 7.50
C ASN A 499 -16.88 -17.10 7.64
N ALA A 500 -15.80 -16.32 7.52
CA ALA A 500 -14.45 -16.75 7.87
C ALA A 500 -14.42 -17.24 9.32
N HIS A 501 -13.67 -18.31 9.57
CA HIS A 501 -13.56 -18.93 10.89
C HIS A 501 -12.23 -19.71 11.00
N PRO A 502 -11.67 -19.85 12.19
CA PRO A 502 -10.47 -20.64 12.40
C PRO A 502 -10.76 -22.14 12.22
N ALA A 503 -9.71 -22.88 11.85
CA ALA A 503 -9.74 -24.34 11.84
C ALA A 503 -9.92 -24.87 13.27
N GLN A 504 -10.65 -25.98 13.41
CA GLN A 504 -10.86 -26.63 14.70
C GLN A 504 -9.68 -27.52 15.08
N PRO A 505 -9.26 -27.57 16.37
CA PRO A 505 -8.26 -28.51 16.84
C PRO A 505 -8.74 -29.96 16.60
N ALA A 506 -7.95 -30.75 15.88
CA ALA A 506 -8.26 -32.14 15.55
C ALA A 506 -7.46 -33.12 16.42
N ALA A 507 -6.18 -32.84 16.62
CA ALA A 507 -5.29 -33.62 17.49
C ALA A 507 -4.08 -32.79 17.93
N GLU A 508 -3.52 -33.12 19.08
CA GLU A 508 -2.25 -32.55 19.57
C GLU A 508 -1.20 -33.65 19.73
N GLY A 509 0.06 -33.29 19.56
CA GLY A 509 1.18 -34.18 19.88
C GLY A 509 1.42 -35.34 18.90
N ILE A 510 1.06 -35.20 17.62
CA ILE A 510 1.34 -36.21 16.58
C ILE A 510 2.85 -36.27 16.30
N ALA A 511 3.41 -37.48 16.21
CA ALA A 511 4.83 -37.67 15.92
C ALA A 511 5.20 -37.32 14.46
N ALA A 512 6.46 -36.97 14.22
CA ALA A 512 6.95 -36.51 12.92
C ALA A 512 6.81 -37.56 11.79
N ASP A 513 6.92 -38.84 12.14
CA ASP A 513 6.75 -39.99 11.25
C ASP A 513 5.28 -40.29 10.93
N GLN A 514 4.34 -39.74 11.70
CA GLN A 514 2.90 -40.00 11.56
C GLN A 514 2.11 -38.84 10.93
N ILE A 515 2.62 -37.61 11.04
CA ILE A 515 1.88 -36.42 10.58
C ILE A 515 1.71 -36.41 9.06
N VAL A 516 2.73 -36.84 8.30
CA VAL A 516 2.67 -36.91 6.82
C VAL A 516 1.58 -37.88 6.38
N ASP A 517 1.61 -39.12 6.86
CA ASP A 517 0.61 -40.15 6.57
C ASP A 517 -0.81 -39.73 6.99
N THR A 518 -0.92 -39.00 8.10
CA THR A 518 -2.21 -38.50 8.59
C THR A 518 -2.79 -37.45 7.65
N VAL A 519 -1.99 -36.48 7.22
CA VAL A 519 -2.41 -35.44 6.27
C VAL A 519 -2.70 -36.04 4.90
N GLU A 520 -1.90 -37.03 4.46
CA GLU A 520 -2.15 -37.74 3.20
C GLU A 520 -3.49 -38.49 3.22
N ARG A 521 -3.83 -39.17 4.32
CA ARG A 521 -5.16 -39.81 4.46
C ARG A 521 -6.29 -38.79 4.38
N ILE A 522 -6.15 -37.64 5.05
CA ILE A 522 -7.13 -36.54 4.98
C ILE A 522 -7.28 -36.03 3.55
N PHE A 523 -6.15 -35.82 2.86
CA PHE A 523 -6.12 -35.39 1.46
C PHE A 523 -6.84 -36.40 0.55
N ARG A 524 -6.52 -37.69 0.65
CA ARG A 524 -7.14 -38.74 -0.18
C ARG A 524 -8.65 -38.81 0.07
N GLU A 525 -9.08 -38.78 1.32
CA GLU A 525 -10.51 -38.78 1.64
C GLU A 525 -11.24 -37.56 1.06
N TYR A 526 -10.63 -36.37 1.09
CA TYR A 526 -11.18 -35.17 0.46
C TYR A 526 -11.21 -35.29 -1.07
N ALA A 527 -10.10 -35.74 -1.68
CA ALA A 527 -9.99 -35.90 -3.12
C ALA A 527 -11.01 -36.90 -3.68
N ASP A 528 -11.27 -37.99 -2.96
CA ASP A 528 -12.14 -39.08 -3.40
C ASP A 528 -13.63 -38.84 -3.12
N LYS A 529 -13.97 -38.18 -2.00
CA LYS A 529 -15.35 -38.11 -1.48
C LYS A 529 -15.99 -36.73 -1.58
N ALA A 530 -15.23 -35.67 -1.88
CA ALA A 530 -15.81 -34.33 -2.02
C ALA A 530 -16.44 -34.15 -3.39
N PHE A 531 -17.52 -33.36 -3.44
CA PHE A 531 -18.17 -33.03 -4.70
C PHE A 531 -17.32 -32.03 -5.51
N PRO A 532 -17.43 -32.00 -6.85
CA PRO A 532 -16.75 -31.00 -7.67
C PRO A 532 -17.05 -29.56 -7.18
N GLY A 533 -16.00 -28.77 -6.94
CA GLY A 533 -16.11 -27.40 -6.43
C GLY A 533 -16.42 -27.26 -4.93
N GLU A 534 -16.55 -28.35 -4.19
CA GLU A 534 -16.79 -28.33 -2.75
C GLU A 534 -15.51 -27.95 -1.99
N ARG A 535 -15.57 -26.92 -1.13
CA ARG A 535 -14.46 -26.50 -0.27
C ARG A 535 -14.29 -27.44 0.92
N PHE A 536 -13.05 -27.64 1.37
CA PHE A 536 -12.70 -28.57 2.45
C PHE A 536 -13.52 -28.38 3.74
N HIS A 537 -13.72 -27.16 4.25
CA HIS A 537 -14.54 -26.94 5.44
C HIS A 537 -16.01 -27.40 5.27
N LYS A 538 -16.59 -27.25 4.06
CA LYS A 538 -17.95 -27.75 3.78
C LYS A 538 -17.98 -29.27 3.71
N PHE A 539 -16.97 -29.84 3.05
CA PHE A 539 -16.78 -31.29 3.00
C PHE A 539 -16.69 -31.86 4.41
N PHE A 540 -15.84 -31.29 5.27
CA PHE A 540 -15.64 -31.76 6.64
C PHE A 540 -16.92 -31.66 7.48
N LYS A 541 -17.65 -30.56 7.38
CA LYS A 541 -18.97 -30.42 8.01
C LYS A 541 -19.96 -31.48 7.54
N ARG A 542 -19.99 -31.76 6.23
CA ARG A 542 -20.93 -32.71 5.61
C ARG A 542 -20.65 -34.15 5.99
N VAL A 543 -19.40 -34.60 5.88
CA VAL A 543 -19.04 -36.00 6.19
C VAL A 543 -18.98 -36.26 7.68
N GLY A 544 -18.83 -35.20 8.49
CA GLY A 544 -18.83 -35.25 9.95
C GLY A 544 -17.59 -35.89 10.57
N THR A 545 -16.84 -36.73 9.84
CA THR A 545 -15.58 -37.34 10.28
C THR A 545 -14.64 -37.57 9.08
N ILE A 546 -13.37 -37.18 9.19
CA ILE A 546 -12.31 -37.43 8.18
C ILE A 546 -11.10 -38.02 8.88
N ALA A 547 -10.53 -39.12 8.37
CA ALA A 547 -9.36 -39.80 8.93
C ALA A 547 -9.47 -40.10 10.44
N GLY A 548 -10.69 -40.25 10.96
CA GLY A 548 -10.99 -40.45 12.39
C GLY A 548 -11.23 -39.18 13.21
N PHE A 549 -11.03 -37.98 12.64
CA PHE A 549 -11.27 -36.70 13.31
C PHE A 549 -12.70 -36.22 13.07
N ARG A 550 -13.42 -35.89 14.15
CA ARG A 550 -14.83 -35.48 14.09
C ARG A 550 -14.96 -33.96 13.92
N HIS A 551 -15.88 -33.53 13.05
CA HIS A 551 -16.30 -32.13 12.93
C HIS A 551 -17.10 -31.69 14.17
N GLN A 552 -16.76 -30.55 14.74
CA GLN A 552 -17.45 -29.92 15.86
C GLN A 552 -18.17 -28.67 15.35
N GLU A 553 -19.47 -28.59 15.62
CA GLU A 553 -20.23 -27.40 15.24
C GLU A 553 -19.89 -26.26 16.21
N GLN A 554 -19.23 -25.22 15.70
CA GLN A 554 -18.97 -24.03 16.52
C GLN A 554 -20.30 -23.33 16.82
N PRO A 555 -20.54 -22.88 18.06
CA PRO A 555 -21.71 -22.06 18.37
C PRO A 555 -21.69 -20.81 17.50
N ALA A 556 -22.86 -20.40 16.99
CA ALA A 556 -22.97 -19.16 16.22
C ALA A 556 -22.33 -18.02 17.02
N ALA A 557 -21.40 -17.30 16.40
CA ALA A 557 -20.82 -16.11 17.01
C ALA A 557 -21.96 -15.18 17.44
N ALA A 558 -21.94 -14.74 18.70
CA ALA A 558 -22.90 -13.77 19.18
C ALA A 558 -22.88 -12.58 18.23
N VAL A 559 -24.02 -12.27 17.63
CA VAL A 559 -24.19 -11.06 16.83
C VAL A 559 -24.10 -9.91 17.82
N ALA A 560 -22.92 -9.31 17.94
CA ALA A 560 -22.81 -7.98 18.49
C ALA A 560 -23.25 -7.03 17.39
N ASP A 561 -24.39 -6.38 17.59
CA ASP A 561 -24.80 -5.26 16.75
C ASP A 561 -23.64 -4.26 16.71
N ALA A 562 -23.17 -3.94 15.51
CA ALA A 562 -22.14 -2.93 15.34
C ALA A 562 -22.71 -1.60 15.85
N VAL A 563 -22.21 -1.13 17.01
CA VAL A 563 -22.51 0.19 17.53
C VAL A 563 -21.66 1.22 16.77
N CYS A 564 -21.89 1.33 15.46
CA CYS A 564 -21.68 2.53 14.64
C CYS A 564 -21.89 2.21 13.15
N GLY A 565 -22.75 3.00 12.51
CA GLY A 565 -22.87 3.07 11.06
C GLY A 565 -24.30 3.28 10.58
N ASP A 566 -24.73 4.54 10.54
CA ASP A 566 -25.36 5.07 9.33
C ASP A 566 -24.27 5.81 8.54
#